data_AF-A0A937JBB1-F1
#
_entry.id   AF-A0A937JBB1-F1
#
_cell.length_a   1.000
_cell.length_b   1.000
_cell.length_c   1.000
_cell.angle_alpha   90.00
_cell.angle_beta   90.00
_cell.angle_gamma   90.00
#
_symmetry.space_group_name_H-M   'P 1'
#
loop_
_entity.id
_entity.type
_entity.pdbx_description
1 polymer ?
#
loop_
_entity_poly.entity_id
_entity_poly.type
_entity_poly.pdbx_seq_one_letter_code
_entity_poly.pdbx_strand_id
1 'polypeptide(L)'
;TPERIVDAEPWVGELRTQLDEIETALIPFGMHVVGAPMSSDERAETMSAIAEAGGAKEVDPLRLDRLLASHDKGALQAMLTESAVAADKAPELADRLCDAFENLAKECELPALIDALDANFIPPVSGGDLIRNPESLPTGRNLHGFDPFRLPSAFAVIEGERQAKQLIARHVADSGLLPTSVALVLWGTDNLKSEGVAIGQALSLIGARPRFDSYGRLCGAELISLSELGRARIDVLMTLSGIFRDLLPMQTRLLAEAAFLAADADEPLELNPIRRSALAYQEKHGCDLDTAALRVFSNSEGAYGSNVNMLVDSGRWDDESEFADTYTNRKGFAYGRAGAVSQQTELLNEVLGNVDLAYQNLDSVELGITTVDHYFDTLGGISSAVQRAKGDSVPVYIADHTGSGDGKVRTLDEQVALEARTRLLNPKWYESMLDHGYEGVRQIEAHLTNTMGWSATAGGVAPWVYKQASETFILDEDMRRRLAELNPVAASRVANRLIEAQERDYWGADEEQLEALRRAGEDLEDLLEGITGEVAA
;
A
#
# COMPACT_ATOMS: atom_id res chain seq x y z
N THR A 1 -33.01 -7.39 -28.89
CA THR A 1 -34.42 -7.13 -28.50
C THR A 1 -34.49 -5.79 -27.79
N PRO A 2 -35.61 -5.06 -27.85
CA PRO A 2 -35.82 -3.78 -27.16
C PRO A 2 -35.67 -3.86 -25.62
N GLU A 3 -35.50 -5.06 -25.06
CA GLU A 3 -35.24 -5.31 -23.65
C GLU A 3 -33.80 -5.00 -23.19
N ARG A 4 -32.86 -4.65 -24.10
CA ARG A 4 -31.47 -4.28 -23.73
C ARG A 4 -31.25 -2.80 -23.37
N ILE A 5 -32.28 -1.95 -23.49
CA ILE A 5 -32.13 -0.50 -23.30
C ILE A 5 -32.44 -0.05 -21.85
N VAL A 6 -33.11 -0.89 -21.05
CA VAL A 6 -33.52 -0.54 -19.68
C VAL A 6 -32.34 -0.61 -18.67
N ASP A 7 -31.25 -1.31 -19.01
CA ASP A 7 -30.05 -1.46 -18.16
C ASP A 7 -28.84 -0.62 -18.61
N ALA A 8 -29.00 0.25 -19.62
CA ALA A 8 -27.87 1.03 -20.14
C ALA A 8 -27.45 2.17 -19.19
N GLU A 9 -28.40 2.83 -18.52
CA GLU A 9 -28.10 3.97 -17.65
C GLU A 9 -27.27 3.58 -16.41
N PRO A 10 -27.61 2.52 -15.64
CA PRO A 10 -26.77 2.09 -14.52
C PRO A 10 -25.36 1.70 -14.96
N TRP A 11 -25.25 0.97 -16.08
CA TRP A 11 -23.96 0.54 -16.63
C TRP A 11 -23.10 1.72 -17.10
N VAL A 12 -23.69 2.70 -17.80
CA VAL A 12 -22.99 3.94 -18.17
C VAL A 12 -22.56 4.73 -16.93
N GLY A 13 -23.39 4.77 -15.90
CA GLY A 13 -23.06 5.42 -14.63
C GLY A 13 -21.86 4.78 -13.93
N GLU A 14 -21.82 3.44 -13.89
CA GLU A 14 -20.69 2.69 -13.34
C GLU A 14 -19.40 2.93 -14.14
N LEU A 15 -19.47 2.88 -15.47
CA LEU A 15 -18.32 3.18 -16.32
C LEU A 15 -17.81 4.61 -16.15
N ARG A 16 -18.71 5.60 -16.05
CA ARG A 16 -18.32 6.98 -15.75
C ARG A 16 -17.58 7.07 -14.42
N THR A 17 -18.12 6.45 -13.38
CA THR A 17 -17.49 6.42 -12.06
C THR A 17 -16.09 5.79 -12.12
N GLN A 18 -15.90 4.71 -12.89
CA GLN A 18 -14.58 4.08 -13.08
C GLN A 18 -13.62 4.96 -13.88
N LEU A 19 -14.10 5.69 -14.88
CA LEU A 19 -13.28 6.62 -15.66
C LEU A 19 -12.89 7.85 -14.83
N ASP A 20 -13.83 8.41 -14.07
CA ASP A 20 -13.60 9.53 -13.17
C ASP A 20 -12.57 9.14 -12.10
N GLU A 21 -12.63 7.90 -11.57
CA GLU A 21 -11.63 7.38 -10.62
C GLU A 21 -10.22 7.31 -11.22
N ILE A 22 -10.08 6.94 -12.50
CA ILE A 22 -8.78 6.93 -13.19
C ILE A 22 -8.28 8.37 -13.45
N GLU A 23 -9.18 9.26 -13.88
CA GLU A 23 -8.85 10.64 -14.24
C GLU A 23 -8.45 11.48 -13.02
N THR A 24 -9.13 11.27 -11.89
CA THR A 24 -8.92 12.03 -10.64
C THR A 24 -7.92 11.37 -9.68
N ALA A 25 -7.37 10.20 -10.03
CA ALA A 25 -6.37 9.53 -9.22
C ALA A 25 -5.12 10.41 -9.06
N LEU A 26 -4.85 10.83 -7.82
CA LEU A 26 -3.64 11.56 -7.47
C LEU A 26 -2.43 10.64 -7.53
N ILE A 27 -1.48 10.97 -8.41
CA ILE A 27 -0.21 10.26 -8.56
C ILE A 27 0.93 11.27 -8.76
N PRO A 28 2.15 10.94 -8.34
CA PRO A 28 3.31 11.77 -8.65
C PRO A 28 3.65 11.69 -10.15
N PHE A 29 3.91 12.85 -10.75
CA PHE A 29 4.42 12.96 -12.13
C PHE A 29 5.90 13.35 -12.08
N GLY A 30 6.77 12.46 -12.54
CA GLY A 30 8.22 12.67 -12.50
C GLY A 30 8.84 12.40 -11.12
N MET A 31 10.05 12.92 -10.92
CA MET A 31 10.85 12.69 -9.71
C MET A 31 11.29 14.00 -9.08
N HIS A 32 11.37 14.01 -7.75
CA HIS A 32 11.87 15.16 -7.01
C HIS A 32 13.36 15.41 -7.28
N VAL A 33 13.72 16.68 -7.51
CA VAL A 33 15.11 17.14 -7.55
C VAL A 33 15.36 17.98 -6.31
N VAL A 34 16.28 17.55 -5.45
CA VAL A 34 16.58 18.27 -4.20
C VAL A 34 16.95 19.73 -4.49
N GLY A 35 16.25 20.65 -3.84
CA GLY A 35 16.41 22.09 -4.07
C GLY A 35 15.60 22.67 -5.25
N ALA A 36 14.76 21.87 -5.92
CA ALA A 36 13.78 22.38 -6.87
C ALA A 36 12.41 22.50 -6.17
N PRO A 37 11.84 23.71 -6.02
CA PRO A 37 10.50 23.85 -5.50
C PRO A 37 9.46 23.35 -6.51
N MET A 38 8.27 23.02 -6.00
CA MET A 38 7.17 22.50 -6.81
C MET A 38 6.71 23.52 -7.87
N SER A 39 6.46 23.06 -9.10
CA SER A 39 5.93 23.90 -10.17
C SER A 39 4.51 24.39 -9.86
N SER A 40 4.02 25.38 -10.62
CA SER A 40 2.66 25.91 -10.38
C SER A 40 1.57 24.87 -10.62
N ASP A 41 1.73 24.02 -11.62
CA ASP A 41 0.72 23.03 -12.00
C ASP A 41 0.67 21.88 -10.97
N GLU A 42 1.82 21.36 -10.56
CA GLU A 42 1.91 20.32 -9.50
C GLU A 42 1.41 20.84 -8.14
N ARG A 43 1.69 22.12 -7.84
CA ARG A 43 1.21 22.76 -6.62
C ARG A 43 -0.30 22.92 -6.63
N ALA A 44 -0.91 23.25 -7.76
CA ALA A 44 -2.37 23.35 -7.87
C ALA A 44 -3.06 22.02 -7.52
N GLU A 45 -2.58 20.89 -8.08
CA GLU A 45 -3.12 19.55 -7.79
C GLU A 45 -2.92 19.19 -6.30
N THR A 46 -1.73 19.42 -5.75
CA THR A 46 -1.41 19.16 -4.33
C THR A 46 -2.27 19.99 -3.38
N MET A 47 -2.45 21.28 -3.66
CA MET A 47 -3.28 22.17 -2.84
C MET A 47 -4.76 21.77 -2.87
N SER A 48 -5.25 21.29 -4.02
CA SER A 48 -6.60 20.76 -4.13
C SER A 48 -6.78 19.54 -3.23
N ALA A 49 -5.82 18.60 -3.26
CA ALA A 49 -5.83 17.43 -2.39
C ALA A 49 -5.84 17.80 -0.89
N ILE A 50 -5.00 18.76 -0.48
CA ILE A 50 -4.99 19.27 0.91
C ILE A 50 -6.34 19.89 1.29
N ALA A 51 -6.96 20.65 0.38
CA ALA A 51 -8.26 21.28 0.62
C ALA A 51 -9.36 20.23 0.81
N GLU A 52 -9.38 19.20 -0.02
CA GLU A 52 -10.35 18.11 0.06
C GLU A 52 -10.15 17.23 1.31
N ALA A 53 -8.91 16.96 1.69
CA ALA A 53 -8.60 16.32 2.97
C ALA A 53 -9.05 17.18 4.18
N GLY A 54 -9.11 18.50 4.01
CA GLY A 54 -9.72 19.45 4.93
C GLY A 54 -11.25 19.47 4.92
N GLY A 55 -11.90 18.68 4.06
CA GLY A 55 -13.35 18.54 3.95
C GLY A 55 -13.99 19.35 2.82
N ALA A 56 -13.21 20.02 1.98
CA ALA A 56 -13.74 20.64 0.77
C ALA A 56 -14.18 19.56 -0.26
N LYS A 57 -15.11 19.93 -1.14
CA LYS A 57 -15.62 19.04 -2.21
C LYS A 57 -15.55 19.73 -3.55
N GLU A 58 -15.24 18.93 -4.59
CA GLU A 58 -15.25 19.35 -6.00
C GLU A 58 -14.42 20.63 -6.22
N VAL A 59 -13.20 20.65 -5.68
CA VAL A 59 -12.33 21.82 -5.75
C VAL A 59 -11.67 21.86 -7.13
N ASP A 60 -11.85 22.97 -7.85
CA ASP A 60 -11.09 23.24 -9.09
C ASP A 60 -9.66 23.66 -8.72
N PRO A 61 -8.62 22.86 -9.06
CA PRO A 61 -7.24 23.13 -8.69
C PRO A 61 -6.74 24.49 -9.21
N LEU A 62 -7.12 24.89 -10.42
CA LEU A 62 -6.68 26.13 -11.06
C LEU A 62 -7.41 27.35 -10.48
N ARG A 63 -8.66 27.19 -10.02
CA ARG A 63 -9.35 28.25 -9.27
C ARG A 63 -8.72 28.43 -7.89
N LEU A 64 -8.42 27.34 -7.18
CA LEU A 64 -7.79 27.38 -5.87
C LEU A 64 -6.39 28.02 -5.93
N ASP A 65 -5.54 27.58 -6.86
CA ASP A 65 -4.17 28.12 -7.02
C ASP A 65 -4.19 29.64 -7.27
N ARG A 66 -5.06 30.14 -8.16
CA ARG A 66 -5.21 31.58 -8.41
C ARG A 66 -5.66 32.37 -7.18
N LEU A 67 -6.57 31.81 -6.38
CA LEU A 67 -7.03 32.44 -5.15
C LEU A 67 -5.90 32.49 -4.11
N LEU A 68 -5.16 31.40 -3.93
CA LEU A 68 -4.00 31.35 -3.04
C LEU A 68 -2.93 32.36 -3.47
N ALA A 69 -2.60 32.43 -4.76
CA ALA A 69 -1.65 33.38 -5.33
C ALA A 69 -2.09 34.85 -5.18
N SER A 70 -3.40 35.11 -5.13
CA SER A 70 -3.93 36.47 -4.93
C SER A 70 -3.81 36.97 -3.48
N HIS A 71 -3.58 36.06 -2.53
CA HIS A 71 -3.64 36.31 -1.08
C HIS A 71 -4.99 36.89 -0.58
N ASP A 72 -6.06 36.79 -1.36
CA ASP A 72 -7.41 37.19 -0.94
C ASP A 72 -8.06 36.10 -0.09
N LYS A 73 -7.79 36.14 1.22
CA LYS A 73 -8.37 35.20 2.19
C LYS A 73 -9.90 35.24 2.21
N GLY A 74 -10.52 36.39 1.93
CA GLY A 74 -11.98 36.50 1.90
C GLY A 74 -12.59 35.72 0.74
N ALA A 75 -12.00 35.85 -0.45
CA ALA A 75 -12.41 35.07 -1.62
C ALA A 75 -12.12 33.57 -1.46
N LEU A 76 -10.99 33.21 -0.84
CA LEU A 76 -10.66 31.81 -0.53
C LEU A 76 -11.69 31.18 0.42
N GLN A 77 -12.04 31.86 1.52
CA GLN A 77 -13.04 31.38 2.47
C GLN A 77 -14.43 31.24 1.83
N ALA A 78 -14.81 32.18 0.96
CA ALA A 78 -16.05 32.09 0.20
C ALA A 78 -16.06 30.86 -0.71
N MET A 79 -14.96 30.60 -1.44
CA MET A 79 -14.81 29.42 -2.28
C MET A 79 -14.88 28.12 -1.46
N LEU A 80 -14.18 28.03 -0.32
CA LEU A 80 -14.25 26.86 0.56
C LEU A 80 -15.69 26.60 1.05
N THR A 81 -16.44 27.66 1.35
CA THR A 81 -17.85 27.54 1.75
C THR A 81 -18.74 27.06 0.58
N GLU A 82 -18.47 27.53 -0.65
CA GLU A 82 -19.10 27.00 -1.87
C GLU A 82 -18.80 25.51 -2.05
N SER A 83 -17.58 25.08 -1.73
CA SER A 83 -17.11 23.70 -1.73
C SER A 83 -17.50 22.90 -0.47
N ALA A 84 -18.63 23.24 0.16
CA ALA A 84 -19.23 22.53 1.29
C ALA A 84 -18.43 22.48 2.61
N VAL A 85 -17.39 23.30 2.77
CA VAL A 85 -16.73 23.48 4.08
C VAL A 85 -17.63 24.32 4.98
N ALA A 86 -17.80 23.88 6.23
CA ALA A 86 -18.60 24.62 7.21
C ALA A 86 -18.01 26.03 7.44
N ALA A 87 -18.86 27.06 7.47
CA ALA A 87 -18.44 28.46 7.51
C ALA A 87 -17.57 28.82 8.73
N ASP A 88 -17.71 28.09 9.84
CA ASP A 88 -16.89 28.22 11.04
C ASP A 88 -15.51 27.56 10.92
N LYS A 89 -15.35 26.59 10.02
CA LYS A 89 -14.08 25.89 9.73
C LYS A 89 -13.33 26.48 8.53
N ALA A 90 -14.03 27.16 7.62
CA ALA A 90 -13.42 27.75 6.43
C ALA A 90 -12.22 28.69 6.73
N PRO A 91 -12.23 29.52 7.79
CA PRO A 91 -11.07 30.35 8.12
C PRO A 91 -9.82 29.54 8.49
N GLU A 92 -9.96 28.50 9.31
CA GLU A 92 -8.86 27.63 9.74
C GLU A 92 -8.25 26.89 8.55
N LEU A 93 -9.09 26.32 7.69
CA LEU A 93 -8.62 25.65 6.47
C LEU A 93 -7.97 26.63 5.49
N ALA A 94 -8.52 27.84 5.33
CA ALA A 94 -7.91 28.87 4.49
C ALA A 94 -6.51 29.27 4.97
N ASP A 95 -6.31 29.45 6.28
CA ASP A 95 -5.00 29.74 6.85
C ASP A 95 -4.01 28.60 6.59
N ARG A 96 -4.44 27.36 6.84
CA ARG A 96 -3.66 26.14 6.57
C ARG A 96 -3.23 26.04 5.11
N LEU A 97 -4.14 26.31 4.17
CA LEU A 97 -3.85 26.28 2.73
C LEU A 97 -2.89 27.40 2.31
N CYS A 98 -3.04 28.60 2.85
CA CYS A 98 -2.10 29.70 2.58
C CYS A 98 -0.68 29.36 3.05
N ASP A 99 -0.53 28.85 4.28
CA ASP A 99 0.77 28.49 4.84
C ASP A 99 1.44 27.36 4.03
N ALA A 100 0.66 26.33 3.66
CA ALA A 100 1.15 25.24 2.82
C ALA A 100 1.59 25.73 1.43
N PHE A 101 0.77 26.57 0.78
CA PHE A 101 1.06 27.14 -0.53
C PHE A 101 2.38 27.91 -0.53
N GLU A 102 2.58 28.78 0.46
CA GLU A 102 3.82 29.55 0.58
C GLU A 102 5.03 28.67 0.84
N ASN A 103 4.90 27.61 1.63
CA ASN A 103 6.00 26.72 1.95
C ASN A 103 6.38 25.78 0.80
N LEU A 104 5.42 25.32 0.00
CA LEU A 104 5.67 24.50 -1.19
C LEU A 104 6.42 25.27 -2.30
N ALA A 105 6.27 26.59 -2.33
CA ALA A 105 6.99 27.46 -3.27
C ALA A 105 8.41 27.83 -2.81
N LYS A 106 8.79 27.49 -1.57
CA LYS A 106 10.09 27.85 -0.98
C LYS A 106 11.08 26.69 -1.13
N GLU A 107 12.30 27.03 -1.50
CA GLU A 107 13.44 26.11 -1.45
C GLU A 107 14.05 26.17 -0.04
N CYS A 108 13.98 25.06 0.69
CA CYS A 108 14.48 24.95 2.06
C CYS A 108 15.45 23.77 2.26
N GLU A 109 15.61 22.90 1.27
CA GLU A 109 16.33 21.63 1.40
C GLU A 109 17.84 21.80 1.33
N LEU A 110 18.33 22.56 0.35
CA LEU A 110 19.76 22.84 0.21
C LEU A 110 20.28 23.74 1.35
N PRO A 111 19.59 24.81 1.77
CA PRO A 111 19.94 25.58 2.95
C PRO A 111 20.03 24.70 4.21
N ALA A 112 19.02 23.85 4.44
CA ALA A 112 19.04 22.95 5.59
C ALA A 112 20.17 21.91 5.54
N LEU A 113 20.51 21.42 4.35
CA LEU A 113 21.66 20.54 4.17
C LEU A 113 22.97 21.25 4.49
N ILE A 114 23.14 22.50 4.04
CA ILE A 114 24.32 23.32 4.36
C ILE A 114 24.39 23.56 5.86
N ASP A 115 23.28 23.94 6.50
CA ASP A 115 23.19 24.11 7.96
C ASP A 115 23.59 22.83 8.70
N ALA A 116 23.15 21.66 8.24
CA ALA A 116 23.48 20.38 8.85
C ALA A 116 24.99 20.08 8.74
N LEU A 117 25.60 20.39 7.59
CA LEU A 117 27.04 20.24 7.35
C LEU A 117 27.88 21.21 8.20
N ASP A 118 27.35 22.40 8.48
CA ASP A 118 27.92 23.38 9.41
C ASP A 118 27.62 23.07 10.89
N ALA A 119 27.02 21.91 11.16
CA ALA A 119 26.61 21.44 12.50
C ALA A 119 25.63 22.39 13.21
N ASN A 120 24.83 23.13 12.45
CA ASN A 120 23.72 23.91 12.98
C ASN A 120 22.54 23.01 13.35
N PHE A 121 21.69 23.51 14.25
CA PHE A 121 20.48 22.80 14.67
C PHE A 121 19.44 22.81 13.54
N ILE A 122 19.05 21.62 13.08
CA ILE A 122 17.96 21.46 12.11
C ILE A 122 16.63 21.30 12.86
N PRO A 123 15.66 22.21 12.68
CA PRO A 123 14.38 22.14 13.37
C PRO A 123 13.66 20.81 13.12
N PRO A 124 13.18 20.13 14.18
CA PRO A 124 12.45 18.88 14.03
C PRO A 124 11.01 19.10 13.56
N VAL A 125 10.44 18.09 12.92
CA VAL A 125 9.02 18.06 12.53
C VAL A 125 8.50 16.63 12.50
N SER A 126 7.21 16.43 12.78
CA SER A 126 6.53 15.16 12.50
C SER A 126 6.58 14.84 11.00
N GLY A 127 7.07 13.65 10.66
CA GLY A 127 6.82 13.09 9.33
C GLY A 127 5.36 12.67 9.15
N GLY A 128 4.99 12.32 7.92
CA GLY A 128 3.62 11.89 7.63
C GLY A 128 3.28 12.06 6.16
N ASP A 129 1.99 11.95 5.87
CA ASP A 129 1.41 12.25 4.57
C ASP A 129 1.17 13.76 4.44
N LEU A 130 1.66 14.36 3.36
CA LEU A 130 1.60 15.81 3.13
C LEU A 130 0.16 16.31 2.98
N ILE A 131 -0.72 15.52 2.36
CA ILE A 131 -2.12 15.88 2.12
C ILE A 131 -2.86 16.01 3.45
N ARG A 132 -2.58 15.09 4.40
CA ARG A 132 -3.23 15.06 5.72
C ARG A 132 -2.54 15.93 6.76
N ASN A 133 -1.22 16.14 6.64
CA ASN A 133 -0.38 16.91 7.58
C ASN A 133 0.49 17.97 6.85
N PRO A 134 -0.10 18.98 6.18
CA PRO A 134 0.62 20.12 5.61
C PRO A 134 1.43 20.94 6.62
N GLU A 135 1.16 20.83 7.92
CA GLU A 135 1.98 21.42 8.99
C GLU A 135 3.41 20.85 9.02
N SER A 136 3.62 19.71 8.35
CA SER A 136 4.94 19.14 8.08
C SER A 136 5.79 19.97 7.10
N LEU A 137 5.23 21.00 6.45
CA LEU A 137 5.97 21.97 5.65
C LEU A 137 6.57 23.13 6.48
N PRO A 138 7.68 23.73 6.01
CA PRO A 138 8.44 23.41 4.80
C PRO A 138 9.27 22.12 4.92
N THR A 139 9.73 21.59 3.78
CA THR A 139 10.76 20.55 3.71
C THR A 139 12.12 21.09 4.18
N GLY A 140 13.16 20.24 4.22
CA GLY A 140 14.46 20.62 4.81
C GLY A 140 14.44 20.64 6.35
N ARG A 141 13.61 19.80 6.98
CA ARG A 141 13.50 19.68 8.44
C ARG A 141 13.83 18.26 8.91
N ASN A 142 14.17 18.12 10.19
CA ASN A 142 14.54 16.83 10.77
C ASN A 142 13.30 16.02 11.18
N LEU A 143 12.92 15.04 10.37
CA LEU A 143 11.70 14.26 10.55
C LEU A 143 11.77 13.37 11.80
N HIS A 144 10.66 13.28 12.55
CA HIS A 144 10.45 12.31 13.60
C HIS A 144 9.09 11.60 13.48
N GLY A 145 8.99 10.41 14.08
CA GLY A 145 7.72 9.70 14.21
C GLY A 145 6.80 10.27 15.30
N PHE A 146 5.86 9.46 15.76
CA PHE A 146 4.85 9.82 16.75
C PHE A 146 5.21 9.31 18.15
N ASP A 147 4.56 9.86 19.17
CA ASP A 147 4.62 9.32 20.54
C ASP A 147 3.92 7.95 20.57
N PRO A 148 4.66 6.84 20.77
CA PRO A 148 4.08 5.50 20.76
C PRO A 148 3.09 5.27 21.90
N PHE A 149 3.05 6.11 22.95
CA PHE A 149 2.03 5.99 24.00
C PHE A 149 0.65 6.50 23.57
N ARG A 150 0.56 7.22 22.46
CA ARG A 150 -0.68 7.82 21.95
C ARG A 150 -1.24 7.14 20.71
N LEU A 151 -0.61 6.05 20.26
CA LEU A 151 -1.05 5.25 19.12
C LEU A 151 -1.78 3.98 19.58
N PRO A 152 -2.93 3.60 18.99
CA PRO A 152 -3.66 4.36 17.98
C PRO A 152 -4.39 5.56 18.61
N SER A 153 -4.56 6.66 17.87
CA SER A 153 -5.33 7.81 18.32
C SER A 153 -6.83 7.51 18.37
N ALA A 154 -7.61 8.37 19.04
CA ALA A 154 -9.08 8.20 19.07
C ALA A 154 -9.70 8.27 17.66
N PHE A 155 -9.15 9.12 16.79
CA PHE A 155 -9.53 9.17 15.38
C PHE A 155 -9.22 7.85 14.69
N ALA A 156 -8.00 7.33 14.87
CA ALA A 156 -7.57 6.08 14.26
C ALA A 156 -8.41 4.86 14.69
N VAL A 157 -8.92 4.83 15.92
CA VAL A 157 -9.82 3.76 16.38
C VAL A 157 -11.17 3.83 15.65
N ILE A 158 -11.77 5.02 15.54
CA ILE A 158 -13.05 5.21 14.85
C ILE A 158 -12.91 4.88 13.36
N GLU A 159 -11.84 5.37 12.74
CA GLU A 159 -11.57 5.16 11.33
C GLU A 159 -11.23 3.69 11.05
N GLY A 160 -10.42 3.05 11.90
CA GLY A 160 -10.13 1.62 11.81
C GLY A 160 -11.39 0.75 11.93
N GLU A 161 -12.36 1.14 12.77
CA GLU A 161 -13.66 0.47 12.85
C GLU A 161 -14.44 0.59 11.53
N ARG A 162 -14.47 1.79 10.94
CA ARG A 162 -15.12 2.06 9.66
C ARG A 162 -14.50 1.22 8.54
N GLN A 163 -13.17 1.19 8.45
CA GLN A 163 -12.42 0.43 7.43
C GLN A 163 -12.58 -1.08 7.61
N ALA A 164 -12.61 -1.58 8.85
CA ALA A 164 -12.92 -2.99 9.13
C ALA A 164 -14.32 -3.38 8.64
N LYS A 165 -15.32 -2.50 8.83
CA LYS A 165 -16.68 -2.74 8.31
C LYS A 165 -16.72 -2.75 6.79
N GLN A 166 -15.98 -1.87 6.12
CA GLN A 166 -15.88 -1.87 4.65
C GLN A 166 -15.25 -3.16 4.12
N LEU A 167 -14.17 -3.65 4.75
CA LEU A 167 -13.55 -4.92 4.39
C LEU A 167 -14.52 -6.10 4.55
N ILE A 168 -15.21 -6.19 5.69
CA ILE A 168 -16.20 -7.24 5.94
C ILE A 168 -17.33 -7.16 4.89
N ALA A 169 -17.85 -5.96 4.63
CA ALA A 169 -18.92 -5.74 3.65
C ALA A 169 -18.49 -6.17 2.24
N ARG A 170 -17.25 -5.83 1.83
CA ARG A 170 -16.70 -6.25 0.55
C ARG A 170 -16.62 -7.78 0.46
N HIS A 171 -16.05 -8.44 1.46
CA HIS A 171 -15.94 -9.89 1.46
C HIS A 171 -17.31 -10.60 1.46
N VAL A 172 -18.29 -10.08 2.19
CA VAL A 172 -19.66 -10.61 2.18
C VAL A 172 -20.32 -10.41 0.81
N ALA A 173 -20.09 -9.29 0.14
CA ALA A 173 -20.61 -9.06 -1.21
C ALA A 173 -20.03 -10.05 -2.22
N ASP A 174 -18.74 -10.35 -2.11
CA ASP A 174 -18.04 -11.25 -3.05
C ASP A 174 -18.32 -12.74 -2.77
N SER A 175 -18.39 -13.15 -1.49
CA SER A 175 -18.46 -14.58 -1.09
C SER A 175 -19.82 -15.02 -0.55
N GLY A 176 -20.66 -14.07 -0.12
CA GLY A 176 -21.90 -14.36 0.62
C GLY A 176 -21.72 -14.77 2.09
N LEU A 177 -20.49 -14.82 2.59
CA LEU A 177 -20.16 -15.28 3.94
C LEU A 177 -19.40 -14.22 4.73
N LEU A 178 -19.58 -14.23 6.05
CA LEU A 178 -18.73 -13.45 6.95
C LEU A 178 -17.36 -14.14 7.06
N PRO A 179 -16.25 -13.39 6.97
CA PRO A 179 -14.93 -13.98 7.14
C PRO A 179 -14.76 -14.44 8.58
N THR A 180 -14.24 -15.65 8.76
CA THR A 180 -13.89 -16.19 10.08
C THR A 180 -12.42 -15.95 10.43
N SER A 181 -11.57 -15.78 9.42
CA SER A 181 -10.14 -15.48 9.58
C SER A 181 -9.61 -14.53 8.51
N VAL A 182 -8.78 -13.57 8.92
CA VAL A 182 -8.16 -12.54 8.06
C VAL A 182 -6.65 -12.54 8.26
N ALA A 183 -5.91 -12.60 7.16
CA ALA A 183 -4.48 -12.31 7.12
C ALA A 183 -4.27 -10.80 6.88
N LEU A 184 -3.74 -10.09 7.87
CA LEU A 184 -3.58 -8.64 7.89
C LEU A 184 -2.11 -8.26 7.94
N VAL A 185 -1.65 -7.42 7.00
CA VAL A 185 -0.30 -6.86 6.99
C VAL A 185 -0.29 -5.48 7.66
N LEU A 186 0.64 -5.25 8.58
CA LEU A 186 0.82 -3.98 9.30
C LEU A 186 2.22 -3.40 9.07
N TRP A 187 2.28 -2.18 8.51
CA TRP A 187 3.52 -1.46 8.25
C TRP A 187 3.82 -0.41 9.33
N GLY A 188 5.09 -0.07 9.49
CA GLY A 188 5.43 1.03 10.39
C GLY A 188 4.98 2.37 9.82
N THR A 189 5.17 2.58 8.52
CA THR A 189 4.94 3.85 7.83
C THR A 189 3.47 4.24 7.79
N ASP A 190 2.58 3.33 7.41
CA ASP A 190 1.14 3.60 7.31
C ASP A 190 0.55 3.96 8.68
N ASN A 191 0.97 3.27 9.74
CA ASN A 191 0.53 3.53 11.11
C ASN A 191 1.10 4.85 11.65
N LEU A 192 2.31 5.24 11.25
CA LEU A 192 2.83 6.57 11.58
C LEU A 192 2.03 7.65 10.82
N LYS A 193 1.82 7.51 9.50
CA LYS A 193 1.08 8.47 8.69
C LYS A 193 -0.39 8.65 9.12
N SER A 194 -1.02 7.57 9.61
CA SER A 194 -2.45 7.54 9.95
C SER A 194 -2.76 7.58 11.45
N GLU A 195 -1.75 7.79 12.31
CA GLU A 195 -1.90 7.69 13.76
C GLU A 195 -2.44 6.33 14.27
N GLY A 196 -2.20 5.25 13.52
CA GLY A 196 -2.49 3.89 13.91
C GLY A 196 -3.83 3.32 13.42
N VAL A 197 -4.36 3.79 12.28
CA VAL A 197 -5.65 3.32 11.74
C VAL A 197 -5.66 1.81 11.54
N ALA A 198 -4.58 1.24 10.99
CA ALA A 198 -4.50 -0.21 10.74
C ALA A 198 -4.48 -1.03 12.05
N ILE A 199 -3.90 -0.50 13.14
CA ILE A 199 -4.04 -1.08 14.49
C ILE A 199 -5.50 -1.03 14.95
N GLY A 200 -6.17 0.11 14.78
CA GLY A 200 -7.60 0.26 15.07
C GLY A 200 -8.46 -0.74 14.29
N GLN A 201 -8.11 -0.99 13.02
CA GLN A 201 -8.77 -1.96 12.16
C GLN A 201 -8.59 -3.40 12.67
N ALA A 202 -7.36 -3.79 13.02
CA ALA A 202 -7.08 -5.10 13.61
C ALA A 202 -7.89 -5.35 14.89
N LEU A 203 -7.91 -4.35 15.79
CA LEU A 203 -8.68 -4.41 17.03
C LEU A 203 -10.18 -4.51 16.75
N SER A 204 -10.70 -3.72 15.80
CA SER A 204 -12.11 -3.81 15.40
C SER A 204 -12.46 -5.21 14.91
N LEU A 205 -11.68 -5.82 14.01
CA LEU A 205 -11.91 -7.18 13.50
C LEU A 205 -12.01 -8.21 14.64
N ILE A 206 -11.06 -8.17 15.59
CA ILE A 206 -11.04 -9.02 16.80
C ILE A 206 -12.25 -8.74 17.73
N GLY A 207 -12.76 -7.51 17.73
CA GLY A 207 -13.76 -7.03 18.68
C GLY A 207 -13.12 -6.58 20.00
N ALA A 208 -12.03 -5.82 19.89
CA ALA A 208 -11.28 -5.23 21.00
C ALA A 208 -11.10 -3.73 20.79
N ARG A 209 -10.63 -3.03 21.82
CA ARG A 209 -10.26 -1.60 21.77
C ARG A 209 -9.02 -1.34 22.62
N PRO A 210 -8.24 -0.28 22.32
CA PRO A 210 -7.08 0.08 23.14
C PRO A 210 -7.53 0.57 24.53
N ARG A 211 -6.78 0.17 25.55
CA ARG A 211 -6.94 0.59 26.94
C ARG A 211 -5.86 1.60 27.29
N PHE A 212 -6.26 2.77 27.80
CA PHE A 212 -5.36 3.83 28.23
C PHE A 212 -5.38 3.97 29.75
N ASP A 213 -4.23 4.33 30.34
CA ASP A 213 -4.13 4.65 31.76
C ASP A 213 -4.74 6.04 32.07
N SER A 214 -4.81 6.41 33.35
CA SER A 214 -5.34 7.72 33.78
C SER A 214 -4.54 8.93 33.26
N TYR A 215 -3.35 8.73 32.70
CA TYR A 215 -2.52 9.77 32.08
C TYR A 215 -2.65 9.77 30.55
N GLY A 216 -3.52 8.93 29.98
CA GLY A 216 -3.74 8.81 28.54
C GLY A 216 -2.65 8.01 27.81
N ARG A 217 -1.89 7.17 28.51
CA ARG A 217 -0.85 6.32 27.90
C ARG A 217 -1.41 4.93 27.60
N LEU A 218 -1.12 4.41 26.42
CA LEU A 218 -1.49 3.06 26.03
C LEU A 218 -0.95 2.03 27.04
N CYS A 219 -1.84 1.17 27.55
CA CYS A 219 -1.51 0.19 28.59
C CYS A 219 -2.10 -1.21 28.34
N GLY A 220 -2.62 -1.48 27.14
CA GLY A 220 -3.07 -2.80 26.72
C GLY A 220 -4.37 -2.79 25.95
N ALA A 221 -4.99 -3.96 25.80
CA ALA A 221 -6.29 -4.15 25.12
C ALA A 221 -7.43 -4.42 26.10
N GLU A 222 -8.66 -4.13 25.70
CA GLU A 222 -9.87 -4.67 26.33
C GLU A 222 -10.85 -5.18 25.28
N LEU A 223 -11.60 -6.24 25.62
CA LEU A 223 -12.60 -6.79 24.72
C LEU A 223 -13.90 -6.00 24.74
N ILE A 224 -14.47 -5.84 23.55
CA ILE A 224 -15.85 -5.42 23.35
C ILE A 224 -16.73 -6.66 23.54
N SER A 225 -17.84 -6.53 24.26
CA SER A 225 -18.78 -7.64 24.45
C SER A 225 -19.42 -8.05 23.11
N LEU A 226 -19.75 -9.33 22.90
CA LEU A 226 -20.40 -9.77 21.66
C LEU A 226 -21.71 -9.03 21.37
N SER A 227 -22.46 -8.64 22.41
CA SER A 227 -23.69 -7.85 22.26
C SER A 227 -23.44 -6.44 21.74
N GLU A 228 -22.32 -5.81 22.12
CA GLU A 228 -21.92 -4.50 21.62
C GLU A 228 -21.28 -4.63 20.23
N LEU A 229 -20.49 -5.70 19.99
CA LEU A 229 -19.86 -5.97 18.72
C LEU A 229 -20.86 -6.29 17.60
N GLY A 230 -21.99 -6.92 17.93
CA GLY A 230 -23.10 -7.19 17.01
C GLY A 230 -22.82 -8.27 15.95
N ARG A 231 -21.69 -8.98 16.05
CA ARG A 231 -21.26 -10.07 15.15
C ARG A 231 -20.32 -11.04 15.86
N ALA A 232 -19.97 -12.13 15.19
CA ALA A 232 -18.85 -12.97 15.59
C ALA A 232 -17.53 -12.19 15.56
N ARG A 233 -16.59 -12.58 16.42
CA ARG A 233 -15.19 -12.15 16.31
C ARG A 233 -14.59 -12.71 15.02
N ILE A 234 -13.50 -12.12 14.56
CA ILE A 234 -12.77 -12.59 13.39
C ILE A 234 -11.37 -12.95 13.86
N ASP A 235 -10.86 -14.14 13.51
CA ASP A 235 -9.47 -14.49 13.77
C ASP A 235 -8.54 -13.66 12.88
N VAL A 236 -7.53 -13.01 13.45
CA VAL A 236 -6.69 -12.08 12.69
C VAL A 236 -5.24 -12.49 12.81
N LEU A 237 -4.68 -13.03 11.74
CA LEU A 237 -3.24 -13.22 11.61
C LEU A 237 -2.60 -11.89 11.24
N MET A 238 -1.90 -11.27 12.18
CA MET A 238 -1.25 -9.97 11.99
C MET A 238 0.22 -10.17 11.68
N THR A 239 0.65 -9.86 10.46
CA THR A 239 2.06 -9.85 10.08
C THR A 239 2.61 -8.43 10.13
N LEU A 240 3.57 -8.21 11.02
CA LEU A 240 4.26 -6.94 11.20
C LEU A 240 5.49 -6.87 10.28
N SER A 241 5.73 -5.69 9.69
CA SER A 241 7.05 -5.35 9.16
C SER A 241 8.10 -5.29 10.28
N GLY A 242 9.38 -5.49 9.95
CA GLY A 242 10.47 -5.31 10.92
C GLY A 242 10.55 -3.88 11.47
N ILE A 243 10.19 -2.89 10.65
CA ILE A 243 10.10 -1.47 11.07
C ILE A 243 8.98 -1.28 12.09
N PHE A 244 7.80 -1.88 11.89
CA PHE A 244 6.72 -1.84 12.89
C PHE A 244 7.20 -2.42 14.22
N ARG A 245 7.84 -3.59 14.20
CA ARG A 245 8.40 -4.24 15.41
C ARG A 245 9.33 -3.29 16.17
N ASP A 246 10.24 -2.62 15.47
CA ASP A 246 11.25 -1.77 16.08
C ASP A 246 10.66 -0.47 16.66
N LEU A 247 9.68 0.12 15.98
CA LEU A 247 9.12 1.42 16.35
C LEU A 247 7.92 1.32 17.32
N LEU A 248 7.15 0.23 17.26
CA LEU A 248 5.86 0.10 17.93
C LEU A 248 5.73 -1.15 18.82
N PRO A 249 6.71 -1.45 19.71
CA PRO A 249 6.67 -2.66 20.54
C PRO A 249 5.48 -2.69 21.51
N MET A 250 4.96 -1.52 21.91
CA MET A 250 3.77 -1.43 22.76
C MET A 250 2.50 -1.84 21.99
N GLN A 251 2.39 -1.45 20.72
CA GLN A 251 1.29 -1.82 19.84
C GLN A 251 1.35 -3.31 19.50
N THR A 252 2.55 -3.87 19.28
CA THR A 252 2.75 -5.33 19.14
C THR A 252 2.17 -6.08 20.34
N ARG A 253 2.46 -5.61 21.57
CA ARG A 253 1.93 -6.21 22.80
C ARG A 253 0.42 -6.03 22.96
N LEU A 254 -0.11 -4.85 22.58
CA LEU A 254 -1.55 -4.57 22.54
C LEU A 254 -2.29 -5.57 21.65
N LEU A 255 -1.79 -5.81 20.43
CA LEU A 255 -2.40 -6.74 19.49
C LEU A 255 -2.32 -8.18 19.99
N ALA A 256 -1.19 -8.58 20.58
CA ALA A 256 -1.03 -9.89 21.20
C ALA A 256 -1.96 -10.09 22.41
N GLU A 257 -2.16 -9.06 23.23
CA GLU A 257 -3.10 -9.08 24.35
C GLU A 257 -4.54 -9.19 23.85
N ALA A 258 -4.93 -8.46 22.80
CA ALA A 258 -6.26 -8.56 22.20
C ALA A 258 -6.57 -9.98 21.69
N ALA A 259 -5.62 -10.59 20.96
CA ALA A 259 -5.76 -11.96 20.46
C ALA A 259 -5.90 -12.98 21.61
N PHE A 260 -5.06 -12.86 22.65
CA PHE A 260 -5.12 -13.75 23.81
C PHE A 260 -6.43 -13.60 24.59
N LEU A 261 -6.87 -12.36 24.87
CA LEU A 261 -8.12 -12.13 25.59
C LEU A 261 -9.30 -12.75 24.82
N ALA A 262 -9.33 -12.59 23.49
CA ALA A 262 -10.37 -13.18 22.67
C ALA A 262 -10.30 -14.72 22.66
N ALA A 263 -9.11 -15.32 22.65
CA ALA A 263 -8.95 -16.77 22.76
C ALA A 263 -9.44 -17.32 24.12
N ASP A 264 -9.16 -16.61 25.21
CA ASP A 264 -9.50 -17.02 26.58
C ASP A 264 -10.98 -16.81 26.95
N ALA A 265 -11.65 -15.85 26.31
CA ALA A 265 -13.03 -15.47 26.60
C ALA A 265 -14.01 -16.66 26.59
N ASP A 266 -14.88 -16.76 27.61
CA ASP A 266 -15.91 -17.79 27.70
C ASP A 266 -17.09 -17.48 26.76
N GLU A 267 -16.86 -17.66 25.47
CA GLU A 267 -17.80 -17.39 24.38
C GLU A 267 -18.03 -18.64 23.52
N PRO A 268 -19.21 -18.80 22.89
CA PRO A 268 -19.46 -19.90 21.97
C PRO A 268 -18.48 -19.90 20.79
N LEU A 269 -17.96 -21.07 20.42
CA LEU A 269 -16.95 -21.21 19.36
C LEU A 269 -17.40 -20.68 17.99
N GLU A 270 -18.71 -20.74 17.69
CA GLU A 270 -19.28 -20.19 16.45
C GLU A 270 -19.28 -18.66 16.40
N LEU A 271 -19.25 -18.00 17.55
CA LEU A 271 -19.17 -16.55 17.66
C LEU A 271 -17.74 -16.06 17.94
N ASN A 272 -16.81 -16.98 18.19
CA ASN A 272 -15.43 -16.68 18.49
C ASN A 272 -14.46 -17.66 17.77
N PRO A 273 -14.20 -17.42 16.46
CA PRO A 273 -13.23 -18.16 15.68
C PRO A 273 -11.81 -18.15 16.28
N ILE A 274 -11.40 -17.06 16.94
CA ILE A 274 -10.08 -16.96 17.59
C ILE A 274 -9.94 -18.06 18.65
N ARG A 275 -10.93 -18.17 19.55
CA ARG A 275 -11.00 -19.22 20.56
C ARG A 275 -11.08 -20.61 19.95
N ARG A 276 -11.93 -20.78 18.93
CA ARG A 276 -12.07 -22.07 18.21
C ARG A 276 -10.72 -22.54 17.66
N SER A 277 -10.00 -21.68 16.95
CA SER A 277 -8.69 -21.98 16.38
C SER A 277 -7.65 -22.27 17.46
N ALA A 278 -7.59 -21.45 18.52
CA ALA A 278 -6.63 -21.63 19.60
C ALA A 278 -6.85 -22.96 20.36
N LEU A 279 -8.10 -23.30 20.70
CA LEU A 279 -8.41 -24.56 21.39
C LEU A 279 -8.15 -25.78 20.51
N ALA A 280 -8.46 -25.71 19.21
CA ALA A 280 -8.16 -26.79 18.27
C ALA A 280 -6.64 -27.04 18.15
N TYR A 281 -5.85 -25.97 18.06
CA TYR A 281 -4.39 -26.07 18.06
C TYR A 281 -3.86 -26.65 19.38
N GLN A 282 -4.41 -26.18 20.51
CA GLN A 282 -4.04 -26.65 21.83
C GLN A 282 -4.31 -28.16 22.02
N GLU A 283 -5.48 -28.63 21.59
CA GLU A 283 -5.85 -30.05 21.65
C GLU A 283 -4.93 -30.91 20.77
N LYS A 284 -4.62 -30.44 19.56
CA LYS A 284 -3.78 -31.16 18.60
C LYS A 284 -2.32 -31.27 19.05
N HIS A 285 -1.77 -30.22 19.65
CA HIS A 285 -0.33 -30.11 19.93
C HIS A 285 0.05 -30.23 21.41
N GLY A 286 -0.94 -30.19 22.32
CA GLY A 286 -0.70 -30.31 23.76
C GLY A 286 0.08 -29.14 24.37
N CYS A 287 -0.07 -27.92 23.81
CA CYS A 287 0.58 -26.71 24.31
C CYS A 287 -0.31 -25.92 25.30
N ASP A 288 0.16 -24.76 25.74
CA ASP A 288 -0.63 -23.83 26.54
C ASP A 288 -1.41 -22.84 25.67
N LEU A 289 -2.39 -22.16 26.27
CA LEU A 289 -3.21 -21.19 25.56
C LEU A 289 -2.39 -19.97 25.12
N ASP A 290 -1.39 -19.54 25.91
CA ASP A 290 -0.50 -18.44 25.54
C ASP A 290 0.23 -18.72 24.21
N THR A 291 0.65 -19.96 23.94
CA THR A 291 1.23 -20.37 22.66
C THR A 291 0.16 -20.48 21.57
N ALA A 292 -0.95 -21.17 21.82
CA ALA A 292 -1.99 -21.41 20.82
C ALA A 292 -2.71 -20.13 20.33
N ALA A 293 -2.75 -19.10 21.17
CA ALA A 293 -3.37 -17.81 20.88
C ALA A 293 -2.44 -16.82 20.17
N LEU A 294 -1.19 -17.18 19.85
CA LEU A 294 -0.29 -16.28 19.14
C LEU A 294 -0.82 -15.98 17.73
N ARG A 295 -0.94 -14.68 17.43
CA ARG A 295 -1.45 -14.15 16.16
C ARG A 295 -0.65 -13.01 15.58
N VAL A 296 0.36 -12.53 16.31
CA VAL A 296 1.22 -11.42 15.90
C VAL A 296 2.56 -11.99 15.47
N PHE A 297 2.88 -11.91 14.18
CA PHE A 297 4.07 -12.48 13.57
C PHE A 297 4.94 -11.39 12.94
N SER A 298 6.25 -11.59 12.92
CA SER A 298 7.19 -10.72 12.22
C SER A 298 8.47 -11.47 11.89
N ASN A 299 9.50 -10.71 11.51
CA ASN A 299 10.86 -11.18 11.40
C ASN A 299 11.49 -11.43 12.78
N SER A 300 12.53 -12.27 12.81
CA SER A 300 13.46 -12.34 13.95
C SER A 300 14.10 -10.98 14.23
N GLU A 301 14.57 -10.78 15.46
CA GLU A 301 15.24 -9.53 15.86
C GLU A 301 16.41 -9.20 14.90
N GLY A 302 16.48 -7.94 14.44
CA GLY A 302 17.50 -7.48 13.50
C GLY A 302 17.28 -7.87 12.03
N ALA A 303 16.25 -8.67 11.71
CA ALA A 303 15.89 -9.01 10.34
C ALA A 303 14.69 -8.20 9.84
N TYR A 304 14.62 -7.98 8.52
CA TYR A 304 13.60 -7.22 7.80
C TYR A 304 13.24 -7.90 6.48
N GLY A 305 12.01 -7.70 6.01
CA GLY A 305 11.52 -8.24 4.74
C GLY A 305 11.32 -9.77 4.76
N SER A 306 10.49 -10.27 3.85
CA SER A 306 10.32 -11.70 3.64
C SER A 306 11.33 -12.27 2.66
N ASN A 307 12.12 -11.43 1.98
CA ASN A 307 13.05 -11.78 0.89
C ASN A 307 12.38 -12.37 -0.35
N VAL A 308 11.04 -12.34 -0.44
CA VAL A 308 10.32 -12.70 -1.66
C VAL A 308 10.65 -11.70 -2.77
N ASN A 309 10.79 -10.41 -2.43
CA ASN A 309 11.28 -9.41 -3.38
C ASN A 309 12.66 -9.75 -3.97
N MET A 310 13.59 -10.24 -3.15
CA MET A 310 14.93 -10.62 -3.61
C MET A 310 14.90 -11.83 -4.56
N LEU A 311 14.00 -12.78 -4.33
CA LEU A 311 13.81 -13.92 -5.23
C LEU A 311 13.27 -13.45 -6.59
N VAL A 312 12.25 -12.60 -6.59
CA VAL A 312 11.68 -12.02 -7.82
C VAL A 312 12.72 -11.19 -8.57
N ASP A 313 13.41 -10.27 -7.88
CA ASP A 313 14.42 -9.39 -8.50
C ASP A 313 15.53 -10.21 -9.17
N SER A 314 16.05 -11.23 -8.48
CA SER A 314 17.13 -12.07 -9.01
C SER A 314 16.69 -13.08 -10.08
N GLY A 315 15.39 -13.34 -10.22
CA GLY A 315 14.83 -14.37 -11.11
C GLY A 315 15.24 -15.81 -10.72
N ARG A 316 15.82 -16.01 -9.52
CA ARG A 316 16.39 -17.30 -9.08
C ARG A 316 15.39 -18.11 -8.28
N TRP A 317 14.35 -18.58 -8.94
CA TRP A 317 13.34 -19.48 -8.39
C TRP A 317 12.70 -20.28 -9.53
N ASP A 318 12.45 -21.55 -9.26
CA ASP A 318 11.90 -22.50 -10.23
C ASP A 318 10.40 -22.75 -9.99
N ASP A 319 9.97 -22.70 -8.72
CA ASP A 319 8.60 -23.00 -8.32
C ASP A 319 8.06 -21.96 -7.32
N GLU A 320 6.78 -21.58 -7.48
CA GLU A 320 6.12 -20.57 -6.65
C GLU A 320 6.05 -20.97 -5.16
N SER A 321 6.14 -22.27 -4.84
CA SER A 321 6.17 -22.75 -3.46
C SER A 321 7.42 -22.30 -2.69
N GLU A 322 8.49 -21.90 -3.39
CA GLU A 322 9.69 -21.29 -2.80
C GLU A 322 9.38 -19.93 -2.15
N PHE A 323 8.39 -19.18 -2.66
CA PHE A 323 7.94 -17.92 -2.03
C PHE A 323 7.30 -18.18 -0.67
N ALA A 324 6.44 -19.20 -0.58
CA ALA A 324 5.82 -19.62 0.68
C ALA A 324 6.87 -20.07 1.71
N ASP A 325 7.86 -20.87 1.28
CA ASP A 325 8.94 -21.33 2.16
C ASP A 325 9.83 -20.16 2.63
N THR A 326 10.18 -19.25 1.73
CA THR A 326 10.98 -18.07 2.06
C THR A 326 10.24 -17.16 3.04
N TYR A 327 8.96 -16.91 2.77
CA TYR A 327 8.09 -16.12 3.63
C TYR A 327 7.97 -16.73 5.03
N THR A 328 7.54 -17.99 5.15
CA THR A 328 7.28 -18.63 6.45
C THR A 328 8.54 -18.80 7.30
N ASN A 329 9.70 -19.03 6.67
CA ASN A 329 10.98 -19.08 7.37
C ASN A 329 11.39 -17.73 7.95
N ARG A 330 11.11 -16.64 7.24
CA ARG A 330 11.54 -15.29 7.65
C ARG A 330 10.53 -14.54 8.48
N LYS A 331 9.23 -14.83 8.31
CA LYS A 331 8.10 -14.20 9.02
C LYS A 331 7.49 -15.09 10.11
N GLY A 332 8.01 -16.31 10.30
CA GLY A 332 7.54 -17.27 11.28
C GLY A 332 7.85 -16.98 12.74
N PHE A 333 8.14 -15.73 13.13
CA PHE A 333 8.47 -15.38 14.52
C PHE A 333 7.29 -14.67 15.18
N ALA A 334 6.70 -15.32 16.19
CA ALA A 334 5.52 -14.83 16.89
C ALA A 334 5.87 -14.02 18.15
N TYR A 335 5.02 -13.06 18.49
CA TYR A 335 5.15 -12.14 19.62
C TYR A 335 4.06 -12.41 20.65
N GLY A 336 4.47 -12.69 21.89
CA GLY A 336 3.56 -12.82 23.03
C GLY A 336 3.20 -11.49 23.69
N ARG A 337 2.26 -11.52 24.65
CA ARG A 337 1.78 -10.33 25.40
C ARG A 337 2.88 -9.59 26.18
N ALA A 338 3.92 -10.31 26.59
CA ALA A 338 5.09 -9.74 27.25
C ALA A 338 6.11 -9.14 26.27
N GLY A 339 5.91 -9.31 24.96
CA GLY A 339 6.86 -8.95 23.90
C GLY A 339 7.90 -10.04 23.60
N ALA A 340 7.81 -11.20 24.24
CA ALA A 340 8.71 -12.32 23.97
C ALA A 340 8.52 -12.84 22.54
N VAL A 341 9.64 -13.08 21.86
CA VAL A 341 9.68 -13.54 20.46
C VAL A 341 10.12 -14.99 20.40
N SER A 342 9.43 -15.81 19.62
CA SER A 342 9.84 -17.20 19.38
C SER A 342 9.46 -17.62 17.97
N GLN A 343 10.25 -18.52 17.37
CA GLN A 343 9.90 -19.10 16.08
C GLN A 343 8.72 -20.07 16.26
N GLN A 344 7.65 -19.84 15.51
CA GLN A 344 6.37 -20.54 15.58
C GLN A 344 5.86 -20.89 14.18
N THR A 345 6.73 -21.44 13.33
CA THR A 345 6.41 -21.76 11.93
C THR A 345 5.26 -22.76 11.79
N GLU A 346 5.16 -23.75 12.68
CA GLU A 346 4.05 -24.73 12.67
C GLU A 346 2.70 -24.06 12.96
N LEU A 347 2.65 -23.22 14.00
CA LEU A 347 1.45 -22.44 14.31
C LEU A 347 1.09 -21.47 13.17
N LEU A 348 2.08 -20.78 12.59
CA LEU A 348 1.86 -19.89 11.44
C LEU A 348 1.16 -20.64 10.31
N ASN A 349 1.67 -21.81 9.92
CA ASN A 349 1.09 -22.60 8.83
C ASN A 349 -0.34 -23.06 9.13
N GLU A 350 -0.65 -23.45 10.37
CA GLU A 350 -2.02 -23.83 10.73
C GLU A 350 -2.98 -22.64 10.75
N VAL A 351 -2.54 -21.48 11.22
CA VAL A 351 -3.36 -20.26 11.16
C VAL A 351 -3.59 -19.84 9.71
N LEU A 352 -2.56 -19.88 8.85
CA LEU A 352 -2.66 -19.60 7.41
C LEU A 352 -3.66 -20.53 6.71
N GLY A 353 -3.70 -21.81 7.06
CA GLY A 353 -4.66 -22.77 6.49
C GLY A 353 -6.13 -22.42 6.77
N ASN A 354 -6.40 -21.61 7.80
CA ASN A 354 -7.74 -21.17 8.17
C ASN A 354 -8.13 -19.81 7.60
N VAL A 355 -7.22 -19.07 6.94
CA VAL A 355 -7.48 -17.72 6.41
C VAL A 355 -8.54 -17.74 5.31
N ASP A 356 -9.47 -16.79 5.35
CA ASP A 356 -10.52 -16.61 4.35
C ASP A 356 -10.20 -15.48 3.35
N LEU A 357 -9.36 -14.52 3.74
CA LEU A 357 -8.87 -13.44 2.88
C LEU A 357 -7.53 -12.88 3.38
N ALA A 358 -6.73 -12.33 2.47
CA ALA A 358 -5.55 -11.53 2.77
C ALA A 358 -5.81 -10.05 2.50
N TYR A 359 -5.21 -9.17 3.30
CA TYR A 359 -5.50 -7.74 3.28
C TYR A 359 -4.31 -6.86 3.62
N GLN A 360 -4.20 -5.73 2.92
CA GLN A 360 -3.28 -4.64 3.26
C GLN A 360 -3.86 -3.26 2.92
N ASN A 361 -3.49 -2.24 3.69
CA ASN A 361 -3.76 -0.83 3.37
C ASN A 361 -2.71 -0.26 2.41
N LEU A 362 -3.14 0.62 1.50
CA LEU A 362 -2.23 1.47 0.74
C LEU A 362 -1.65 2.56 1.65
N ASP A 363 -0.35 2.83 1.53
CA ASP A 363 0.38 3.72 2.44
C ASP A 363 0.05 5.19 2.15
N SER A 364 -0.02 5.55 0.88
CA SER A 364 -0.25 6.91 0.41
C SER A 364 -0.47 6.98 -1.10
N VAL A 365 -0.79 8.18 -1.60
CA VAL A 365 -1.00 8.44 -3.03
C VAL A 365 0.28 8.24 -3.85
N GLU A 366 1.44 8.52 -3.26
CA GLU A 366 2.74 8.42 -3.94
C GLU A 366 3.29 6.99 -4.02
N LEU A 367 2.89 6.09 -3.11
CA LEU A 367 3.36 4.71 -3.08
C LEU A 367 2.23 3.74 -3.43
N GLY A 368 2.17 3.36 -4.71
CA GLY A 368 1.29 2.29 -5.20
C GLY A 368 1.83 0.89 -4.92
N ILE A 369 0.97 -0.13 -5.02
CA ILE A 369 1.33 -1.54 -4.88
C ILE A 369 2.31 -2.04 -5.96
N THR A 370 2.42 -1.32 -7.08
CA THR A 370 3.38 -1.57 -8.15
C THR A 370 4.59 -0.61 -8.09
N THR A 371 4.58 0.38 -7.20
CA THR A 371 5.66 1.38 -7.09
C THR A 371 6.84 0.85 -6.27
N VAL A 372 6.55 -0.01 -5.29
CA VAL A 372 7.52 -0.53 -4.34
C VAL A 372 7.32 -2.02 -4.14
N ASP A 373 8.43 -2.72 -3.92
CA ASP A 373 8.49 -4.19 -3.87
C ASP A 373 7.93 -4.80 -2.58
N HIS A 374 7.89 -4.02 -1.51
CA HIS A 374 7.55 -4.52 -0.18
C HIS A 374 6.09 -4.96 -0.06
N TYR A 375 5.18 -4.47 -0.92
CA TYR A 375 3.80 -4.96 -0.95
C TYR A 375 3.75 -6.43 -1.38
N PHE A 376 4.31 -6.79 -2.54
CA PHE A 376 4.30 -8.19 -2.98
C PHE A 376 5.26 -9.05 -2.13
N ASP A 377 6.33 -8.47 -1.57
CA ASP A 377 7.20 -9.17 -0.61
C ASP A 377 6.39 -9.73 0.57
N THR A 378 5.45 -8.95 1.11
CA THR A 378 4.69 -9.34 2.29
C THR A 378 3.29 -9.85 1.97
N LEU A 379 2.45 -9.07 1.27
CA LEU A 379 1.08 -9.49 0.90
C LEU A 379 1.07 -10.55 -0.22
N GLY A 380 2.03 -10.49 -1.14
CA GLY A 380 2.26 -11.58 -2.08
C GLY A 380 2.76 -12.82 -1.35
N GLY A 381 3.84 -12.68 -0.55
CA GLY A 381 4.40 -13.80 0.21
C GLY A 381 3.39 -14.49 1.15
N ILE A 382 2.51 -13.74 1.82
CA ILE A 382 1.43 -14.32 2.64
C ILE A 382 0.40 -15.03 1.77
N SER A 383 0.07 -14.52 0.58
CA SER A 383 -0.84 -15.18 -0.36
C SER A 383 -0.29 -16.53 -0.82
N SER A 384 0.99 -16.59 -1.19
CA SER A 384 1.66 -17.86 -1.52
C SER A 384 1.66 -18.83 -0.33
N ALA A 385 1.91 -18.31 0.89
CA ALA A 385 1.91 -19.13 2.10
C ALA A 385 0.51 -19.66 2.48
N VAL A 386 -0.54 -18.86 2.29
CA VAL A 386 -1.94 -19.30 2.44
C VAL A 386 -2.26 -20.38 1.41
N GLN A 387 -1.93 -20.17 0.14
CA GLN A 387 -2.19 -21.14 -0.92
C GLN A 387 -1.53 -22.49 -0.63
N ARG A 388 -0.27 -22.48 -0.14
CA ARG A 388 0.42 -23.70 0.29
C ARG A 388 -0.24 -24.39 1.47
N ALA A 389 -0.66 -23.63 2.49
CA ALA A 389 -1.23 -24.19 3.71
C ALA A 389 -2.67 -24.70 3.53
N LYS A 390 -3.48 -23.99 2.74
CA LYS A 390 -4.91 -24.27 2.49
C LYS A 390 -5.11 -25.22 1.31
N GLY A 391 -4.20 -25.21 0.34
CA GLY A 391 -4.31 -25.91 -0.94
C GLY A 391 -5.14 -25.17 -2.00
N ASP A 392 -5.61 -23.96 -1.68
CA ASP A 392 -6.36 -23.08 -2.58
C ASP A 392 -6.05 -21.62 -2.27
N SER A 393 -6.20 -20.75 -3.27
CA SER A 393 -6.05 -19.31 -3.13
C SER A 393 -7.18 -18.68 -2.30
N VAL A 394 -6.92 -17.50 -1.74
CA VAL A 394 -7.93 -16.69 -1.06
C VAL A 394 -8.01 -15.31 -1.72
N PRO A 395 -9.15 -14.61 -1.66
CA PRO A 395 -9.24 -13.23 -2.11
C PRO A 395 -8.19 -12.35 -1.42
N VAL A 396 -7.47 -11.57 -2.22
CA VAL A 396 -6.53 -10.56 -1.77
C VAL A 396 -7.18 -9.19 -1.95
N TYR A 397 -7.33 -8.45 -0.86
CA TYR A 397 -7.93 -7.13 -0.85
C TYR A 397 -6.91 -6.06 -0.52
N ILE A 398 -7.03 -4.93 -1.21
CA ILE A 398 -6.25 -3.72 -0.94
C ILE A 398 -7.23 -2.61 -0.64
N ALA A 399 -7.03 -1.95 0.48
CA ALA A 399 -7.80 -0.76 0.80
C ALA A 399 -7.03 0.50 0.49
N ASP A 400 -7.68 1.36 -0.26
CA ASP A 400 -7.19 2.67 -0.61
C ASP A 400 -8.06 3.71 0.07
N HIS A 401 -7.53 4.24 1.16
CA HIS A 401 -8.08 5.37 1.89
C HIS A 401 -7.19 6.60 1.73
N THR A 402 -6.32 6.63 0.72
CA THR A 402 -5.31 7.68 0.55
C THR A 402 -5.92 8.96 -0.02
N GLY A 403 -6.89 8.82 -0.93
CA GLY A 403 -7.64 9.93 -1.51
C GLY A 403 -8.78 10.47 -0.64
N SER A 404 -9.42 11.51 -1.15
CA SER A 404 -10.57 12.18 -0.54
C SER A 404 -11.81 11.27 -0.51
N GLY A 405 -12.56 11.28 0.59
CA GLY A 405 -13.83 10.55 0.72
C GLY A 405 -13.78 9.29 1.59
N ASP A 406 -14.67 8.33 1.32
CA ASP A 406 -14.85 7.14 2.16
C ASP A 406 -13.80 6.03 1.92
N GLY A 407 -12.93 6.19 0.91
CA GLY A 407 -12.00 5.16 0.44
C GLY A 407 -12.69 3.90 -0.10
N LYS A 408 -11.88 2.98 -0.64
CA LYS A 408 -12.39 1.80 -1.37
C LYS A 408 -11.57 0.56 -1.05
N VAL A 409 -12.27 -0.56 -0.85
CA VAL A 409 -11.64 -1.89 -0.75
C VAL A 409 -11.76 -2.57 -2.11
N ARG A 410 -10.62 -2.72 -2.78
CA ARG A 410 -10.49 -3.33 -4.11
C ARG A 410 -9.93 -4.74 -3.99
N THR A 411 -10.23 -5.61 -4.95
CA THR A 411 -9.43 -6.82 -5.14
C THR A 411 -8.04 -6.45 -5.64
N LEU A 412 -7.08 -7.38 -5.52
CA LEU A 412 -5.75 -7.21 -6.09
C LEU A 412 -5.81 -6.87 -7.59
N ASP A 413 -6.60 -7.62 -8.36
CA ASP A 413 -6.78 -7.40 -9.80
C ASP A 413 -7.33 -6.01 -10.13
N GLU A 414 -8.32 -5.54 -9.37
CA GLU A 414 -8.88 -4.19 -9.52
C GLU A 414 -7.83 -3.12 -9.25
N GLN A 415 -7.02 -3.29 -8.19
CA GLN A 415 -5.97 -2.33 -7.84
C GLN A 415 -4.82 -2.35 -8.85
N VAL A 416 -4.32 -3.51 -9.26
CA VAL A 416 -3.27 -3.62 -10.30
C VAL A 416 -3.76 -2.99 -11.60
N ALA A 417 -5.01 -3.24 -12.01
CA ALA A 417 -5.58 -2.65 -13.21
C ALA A 417 -5.70 -1.12 -13.12
N LEU A 418 -6.05 -0.58 -11.95
CA LEU A 418 -6.07 0.86 -11.70
C LEU A 418 -4.66 1.44 -11.80
N GLU A 419 -3.66 0.83 -11.16
CA GLU A 419 -2.28 1.32 -11.17
C GLU A 419 -1.62 1.20 -12.53
N ALA A 420 -1.92 0.14 -13.29
CA ALA A 420 -1.46 0.00 -14.66
C ALA A 420 -1.98 1.17 -15.53
N ARG A 421 -3.25 1.55 -15.40
CA ARG A 421 -3.86 2.65 -16.18
C ARG A 421 -3.46 4.04 -15.72
N THR A 422 -3.22 4.23 -14.42
CA THR A 422 -2.88 5.53 -13.84
C THR A 422 -1.37 5.79 -13.90
N ARG A 423 -0.52 4.76 -13.81
CA ARG A 423 0.95 4.88 -13.79
C ARG A 423 1.61 4.24 -15.00
N LEU A 424 1.94 2.94 -14.95
CA LEU A 424 2.82 2.27 -15.91
C LEU A 424 2.43 2.52 -17.38
N LEU A 425 1.13 2.52 -17.71
CA LEU A 425 0.62 2.70 -19.07
C LEU A 425 -0.01 4.08 -19.31
N ASN A 426 0.14 5.01 -18.36
CA ASN A 426 -0.32 6.39 -18.51
C ASN A 426 0.79 7.24 -19.16
N PRO A 427 0.55 7.81 -20.36
CA PRO A 427 1.52 8.70 -21.00
C PRO A 427 1.95 9.88 -20.15
N LYS A 428 1.04 10.48 -19.37
CA LYS A 428 1.40 11.58 -18.46
C LYS A 428 2.44 11.12 -17.43
N TRP A 429 2.35 9.88 -16.96
CA TRP A 429 3.27 9.34 -15.96
C TRP A 429 4.59 8.92 -16.58
N TYR A 430 4.61 8.02 -17.56
CA TYR A 430 5.87 7.49 -18.08
C TYR A 430 6.67 8.55 -18.85
N GLU A 431 6.03 9.50 -19.55
CA GLU A 431 6.76 10.61 -20.19
C GLU A 431 7.44 11.50 -19.16
N SER A 432 6.71 11.86 -18.08
CA SER A 432 7.29 12.65 -16.99
C SER A 432 8.44 11.92 -16.30
N MET A 433 8.38 10.58 -16.18
CA MET A 433 9.53 9.81 -15.70
C MET A 433 10.71 9.89 -16.65
N LEU A 434 10.48 9.71 -17.96
CA LEU A 434 11.53 9.75 -18.98
C LEU A 434 12.21 11.12 -19.11
N ASP A 435 11.56 12.22 -18.71
CA ASP A 435 12.18 13.54 -18.61
C ASP A 435 13.36 13.59 -17.63
N HIS A 436 13.42 12.65 -16.68
CA HIS A 436 14.55 12.46 -15.77
C HIS A 436 15.58 11.42 -16.27
N GLY A 437 15.48 11.02 -17.53
CA GLY A 437 16.48 10.19 -18.22
C GLY A 437 16.75 8.86 -17.54
N TYR A 438 17.99 8.65 -17.09
CA TYR A 438 18.47 7.34 -16.60
C TYR A 438 17.62 6.76 -15.46
N GLU A 439 17.32 7.57 -14.45
CA GLU A 439 16.51 7.16 -13.30
C GLU A 439 15.03 6.97 -13.68
N GLY A 440 14.55 7.69 -14.70
CA GLY A 440 13.20 7.55 -15.24
C GLY A 440 12.92 6.16 -15.80
N VAL A 441 13.83 5.67 -16.65
CA VAL A 441 13.73 4.31 -17.20
C VAL A 441 13.82 3.26 -16.08
N ARG A 442 14.63 3.51 -15.04
CA ARG A 442 14.71 2.64 -13.86
C ARG A 442 13.38 2.56 -13.11
N GLN A 443 12.60 3.65 -13.02
CA GLN A 443 11.25 3.58 -12.44
C GLN A 443 10.31 2.72 -13.27
N ILE A 444 10.32 2.85 -14.60
CA ILE A 444 9.51 2.00 -15.49
C ILE A 444 9.87 0.52 -15.29
N GLU A 445 11.16 0.19 -15.26
CA GLU A 445 11.65 -1.17 -15.00
C GLU A 445 11.20 -1.70 -13.64
N ALA A 446 11.36 -0.91 -12.58
CA ALA A 446 10.93 -1.29 -11.24
C ALA A 446 9.42 -1.54 -11.18
N HIS A 447 8.60 -0.68 -11.80
CA HIS A 447 7.15 -0.86 -11.85
C HIS A 447 6.75 -2.17 -12.54
N LEU A 448 7.43 -2.53 -13.63
CA LEU A 448 7.17 -3.77 -14.34
C LEU A 448 7.64 -5.00 -13.55
N THR A 449 8.82 -4.93 -12.92
CA THR A 449 9.31 -6.00 -12.04
C THR A 449 8.39 -6.22 -10.85
N ASN A 450 7.89 -5.15 -10.22
CA ASN A 450 6.90 -5.25 -9.13
C ASN A 450 5.57 -5.82 -9.62
N THR A 451 5.14 -5.47 -10.84
CA THR A 451 3.95 -6.06 -11.48
C THR A 451 4.12 -7.56 -11.64
N MET A 452 5.26 -8.03 -12.15
CA MET A 452 5.57 -9.47 -12.25
C MET A 452 5.60 -10.15 -10.87
N GLY A 453 6.13 -9.46 -9.85
CA GLY A 453 6.10 -9.93 -8.46
C GLY A 453 4.68 -10.27 -7.97
N TRP A 454 3.65 -9.53 -8.37
CA TRP A 454 2.26 -9.86 -8.06
C TRP A 454 1.77 -11.12 -8.77
N SER A 455 2.07 -11.26 -10.07
CA SER A 455 1.77 -12.51 -10.80
C SER A 455 2.36 -13.72 -10.09
N ALA A 456 3.63 -13.62 -9.69
CA ALA A 456 4.37 -14.73 -9.11
C ALA A 456 3.92 -15.13 -7.69
N THR A 457 3.32 -14.21 -6.94
CA THR A 457 3.07 -14.42 -5.50
C THR A 457 1.60 -14.57 -5.14
N ALA A 458 0.70 -13.91 -5.85
CA ALA A 458 -0.73 -13.89 -5.55
C ALA A 458 -1.63 -14.12 -6.78
N GLY A 459 -1.05 -14.15 -7.98
CA GLY A 459 -1.82 -13.96 -9.20
C GLY A 459 -2.42 -12.55 -9.27
N GLY A 460 -3.32 -12.31 -10.22
CA GLY A 460 -4.10 -11.06 -10.27
C GLY A 460 -3.56 -9.95 -11.16
N VAL A 461 -2.51 -10.21 -11.96
CA VAL A 461 -2.16 -9.35 -13.09
C VAL A 461 -2.82 -9.89 -14.35
N ALA A 462 -3.65 -9.08 -14.99
CA ALA A 462 -4.32 -9.48 -16.21
C ALA A 462 -3.36 -9.43 -17.43
N PRO A 463 -3.46 -10.39 -18.38
CA PRO A 463 -2.62 -10.46 -19.58
C PRO A 463 -2.49 -9.17 -20.39
N TRP A 464 -3.54 -8.34 -20.42
CA TRP A 464 -3.52 -7.08 -21.17
C TRP A 464 -2.49 -6.09 -20.64
N VAL A 465 -2.11 -6.17 -19.35
CA VAL A 465 -1.10 -5.29 -18.74
C VAL A 465 0.26 -5.54 -19.38
N TYR A 466 0.70 -6.80 -19.44
CA TYR A 466 1.95 -7.20 -20.10
C TYR A 466 1.91 -6.94 -21.61
N LYS A 467 0.76 -7.18 -22.24
CA LYS A 467 0.58 -6.89 -23.67
C LYS A 467 0.80 -5.40 -23.96
N GLN A 468 0.13 -4.51 -23.22
CA GLN A 468 0.27 -3.07 -23.46
C GLN A 468 1.66 -2.56 -23.04
N ALA A 469 2.25 -3.11 -21.98
CA ALA A 469 3.61 -2.75 -21.58
C ALA A 469 4.65 -3.14 -22.65
N SER A 470 4.54 -4.34 -23.22
CA SER A 470 5.41 -4.78 -24.32
C SER A 470 5.22 -3.93 -25.58
N GLU A 471 3.98 -3.67 -25.98
CA GLU A 471 3.64 -2.80 -27.12
C GLU A 471 4.19 -1.38 -26.93
N THR A 472 4.06 -0.81 -25.74
CA THR A 472 4.45 0.57 -25.43
C THR A 472 5.95 0.75 -25.32
N PHE A 473 6.64 -0.13 -24.59
CA PHE A 473 8.03 0.11 -24.19
C PHE A 473 9.08 -0.61 -25.05
N ILE A 474 8.74 -1.76 -25.63
CA ILE A 474 9.72 -2.61 -26.32
C ILE A 474 9.39 -2.80 -27.80
N LEU A 475 8.14 -3.08 -28.16
CA LEU A 475 7.78 -3.35 -29.56
C LEU A 475 7.65 -2.07 -30.40
N ASP A 476 7.38 -0.92 -29.77
CA ASP A 476 7.60 0.39 -30.39
C ASP A 476 9.11 0.65 -30.50
N GLU A 477 9.62 0.72 -31.74
CA GLU A 477 11.04 0.91 -32.03
C GLU A 477 11.57 2.27 -31.56
N ASP A 478 10.77 3.34 -31.69
CA ASP A 478 11.18 4.69 -31.30
C ASP A 478 11.25 4.79 -29.78
N MET A 479 10.26 4.23 -29.07
CA MET A 479 10.31 4.15 -27.61
C MET A 479 11.46 3.26 -27.14
N ARG A 480 11.62 2.06 -27.70
CA ARG A 480 12.71 1.13 -27.35
C ARG A 480 14.07 1.81 -27.47
N ARG A 481 14.33 2.49 -28.60
CA ARG A 481 15.58 3.22 -28.82
C ARG A 481 15.77 4.34 -27.79
N ARG A 482 14.72 5.11 -27.50
CA ARG A 482 14.77 6.17 -26.45
C ARG A 482 15.09 5.59 -25.08
N LEU A 483 14.44 4.49 -24.66
CA LEU A 483 14.76 3.83 -23.39
C LEU A 483 16.22 3.38 -23.34
N ALA A 484 16.71 2.81 -24.44
CA ALA A 484 18.07 2.30 -24.55
C ALA A 484 19.13 3.42 -24.51
N GLU A 485 18.86 4.56 -25.15
CA GLU A 485 19.72 5.76 -25.09
C GLU A 485 19.76 6.37 -23.69
N LEU A 486 18.63 6.37 -22.97
CA LEU A 486 18.54 6.92 -21.61
C LEU A 486 19.14 5.98 -20.56
N ASN A 487 18.87 4.68 -20.65
CA ASN A 487 19.37 3.66 -19.73
C ASN A 487 19.34 2.26 -20.39
N PRO A 488 20.45 1.80 -20.99
CA PRO A 488 20.49 0.53 -21.72
C PRO A 488 20.30 -0.68 -20.79
N VAL A 489 20.78 -0.61 -19.54
CA VAL A 489 20.63 -1.69 -18.55
C VAL A 489 19.16 -1.88 -18.16
N ALA A 490 18.46 -0.79 -17.82
CA ALA A 490 17.06 -0.86 -17.46
C ALA A 490 16.17 -1.23 -18.65
N ALA A 491 16.47 -0.73 -19.85
CA ALA A 491 15.75 -1.11 -21.08
C ALA A 491 15.86 -2.63 -21.35
N SER A 492 17.07 -3.21 -21.26
CA SER A 492 17.28 -4.66 -21.37
C SER A 492 16.51 -5.43 -20.29
N ARG A 493 16.50 -4.95 -19.04
CA ARG A 493 15.71 -5.55 -17.95
C ARG A 493 14.21 -5.53 -18.21
N VAL A 494 13.65 -4.46 -18.78
CA VAL A 494 12.22 -4.40 -19.17
C VAL A 494 11.90 -5.51 -20.16
N ALA A 495 12.71 -5.68 -21.22
CA ALA A 495 12.51 -6.75 -22.20
C ALA A 495 12.63 -8.14 -21.54
N ASN A 496 13.67 -8.38 -20.76
CA ASN A 496 13.89 -9.66 -20.07
C ASN A 496 12.75 -9.98 -19.10
N ARG A 497 12.20 -8.99 -18.40
CA ARG A 497 11.09 -9.22 -17.47
C ARG A 497 9.78 -9.57 -18.18
N LEU A 498 9.52 -9.02 -19.37
CA LEU A 498 8.38 -9.41 -20.21
C LEU A 498 8.54 -10.83 -20.76
N ILE A 499 9.75 -11.18 -21.20
CA ILE A 499 10.08 -12.54 -21.65
C ILE A 499 9.91 -13.52 -20.49
N GLU A 500 10.44 -13.21 -19.30
CA GLU A 500 10.27 -14.03 -18.10
C GLU A 500 8.79 -14.20 -17.73
N ALA A 501 7.99 -13.13 -17.76
CA ALA A 501 6.56 -13.21 -17.50
C ALA A 501 5.83 -14.14 -18.49
N GLN A 502 6.28 -14.21 -19.74
CA GLN A 502 5.76 -15.17 -20.71
C GLN A 502 6.26 -16.59 -20.45
N GLU A 503 7.56 -16.78 -20.19
CA GLU A 503 8.15 -18.10 -19.95
C GLU A 503 7.62 -18.77 -18.67
N ARG A 504 7.12 -17.97 -17.74
CA ARG A 504 6.43 -18.42 -16.51
C ARG A 504 4.89 -18.47 -16.64
N ASP A 505 4.36 -18.37 -17.86
CA ASP A 505 2.92 -18.47 -18.18
C ASP A 505 2.01 -17.41 -17.53
N TYR A 506 2.54 -16.21 -17.19
CA TYR A 506 1.74 -15.12 -16.61
C TYR A 506 1.04 -14.23 -17.63
N TRP A 507 1.58 -14.17 -18.85
CA TRP A 507 1.07 -13.28 -19.88
C TRP A 507 0.20 -14.01 -20.90
N GLY A 508 0.63 -15.13 -21.47
CA GLY A 508 -0.10 -15.82 -22.52
C GLY A 508 -0.01 -15.11 -23.88
N ALA A 509 1.13 -14.50 -24.19
CA ALA A 509 1.48 -14.00 -25.51
C ALA A 509 1.51 -15.13 -26.56
N ASP A 510 1.24 -14.79 -27.81
CA ASP A 510 1.45 -15.73 -28.92
C ASP A 510 2.94 -15.81 -29.34
N GLU A 511 3.26 -16.82 -30.14
CA GLU A 511 4.65 -17.07 -30.58
C GLU A 511 5.23 -15.91 -31.41
N GLU A 512 4.39 -15.20 -32.16
CA GLU A 512 4.83 -14.06 -32.97
C GLU A 512 5.24 -12.89 -32.08
N GLN A 513 4.44 -12.59 -31.05
CA GLN A 513 4.75 -11.58 -30.04
C GLN A 513 6.01 -11.92 -29.24
N LEU A 514 6.16 -13.18 -28.82
CA LEU A 514 7.34 -13.62 -28.07
C LEU A 514 8.62 -13.55 -28.91
N GLU A 515 8.56 -13.98 -30.17
CA GLU A 515 9.69 -13.88 -31.10
C GLU A 515 10.07 -12.41 -31.37
N ALA A 516 9.08 -11.52 -31.52
CA ALA A 516 9.34 -10.09 -31.67
C ALA A 516 10.03 -9.49 -30.44
N LEU A 517 9.62 -9.90 -29.24
CA LEU A 517 10.27 -9.48 -28.00
C LEU A 517 11.68 -10.04 -27.83
N ARG A 518 11.92 -11.30 -28.20
CA ARG A 518 13.26 -11.90 -28.17
C ARG A 518 14.23 -11.13 -29.06
N ARG A 519 13.82 -10.84 -30.31
CA ARG A 519 14.64 -10.02 -31.22
C ARG A 519 14.90 -8.62 -30.67
N ALA A 520 13.87 -7.98 -30.12
CA ALA A 520 14.04 -6.67 -29.50
C ALA A 520 14.96 -6.71 -28.25
N GLY A 521 14.94 -7.81 -27.50
CA GLY A 521 15.86 -8.08 -26.39
C GLY A 521 17.30 -8.30 -26.85
N GLU A 522 17.50 -9.08 -27.90
CA GLU A 522 18.81 -9.30 -28.55
C GLU A 522 19.41 -7.97 -29.05
N ASP A 523 18.61 -7.13 -29.71
CA ASP A 523 19.04 -5.78 -30.15
C ASP A 523 19.53 -4.91 -28.96
N LEU A 524 18.83 -4.99 -27.82
CA LEU A 524 19.18 -4.25 -26.61
C LEU A 524 20.45 -4.81 -25.94
N GLU A 525 20.64 -6.13 -26.00
CA GLU A 525 21.84 -6.80 -25.48
C GLU A 525 23.07 -6.47 -26.32
N ASP A 526 22.94 -6.49 -27.66
CA ASP A 526 24.00 -6.06 -28.58
C ASP A 526 24.42 -4.61 -28.32
N LEU A 527 23.45 -3.71 -28.08
CA LEU A 527 23.73 -2.32 -27.72
C LEU A 527 24.46 -2.22 -26.37
N LEU A 528 24.03 -2.99 -25.37
CA LEU A 528 24.59 -2.98 -24.03
C LEU A 528 26.04 -3.51 -24.01
N GLU A 529 26.30 -4.58 -24.74
CA GLU A 529 27.62 -5.21 -24.87
C GLU A 529 28.53 -4.48 -25.88
N GLY A 530 28.01 -3.49 -26.60
CA GLY A 530 28.76 -2.68 -27.56
C GLY A 530 29.05 -3.40 -28.88
N ILE A 531 28.26 -4.41 -29.24
CA ILE A 531 28.34 -5.16 -30.49
C ILE A 531 27.60 -4.37 -31.58
N THR A 532 28.18 -3.26 -32.04
CA THR A 532 27.71 -2.59 -33.26
C THR A 532 28.32 -3.28 -34.48
N GLY A 533 27.52 -3.56 -35.52
CA GLY A 533 27.84 -4.38 -36.70
C GLY A 533 29.04 -4.00 -37.60
N GLU A 534 30.11 -3.40 -37.08
CA GLU A 534 31.37 -3.13 -37.80
C GLU A 534 32.43 -4.24 -37.66
N VAL A 535 32.21 -5.31 -36.89
CA VAL A 535 33.22 -6.39 -36.71
C VAL A 535 33.01 -7.59 -37.66
N ALA A 536 32.04 -7.53 -38.57
CA ALA A 536 31.83 -8.57 -39.58
C ALA A 536 31.82 -7.99 -41.00
N ALA A 537 33.00 -7.61 -41.50
CA ALA A 537 33.26 -7.39 -42.93
C ALA A 537 34.56 -8.07 -43.37
#